data_AF-A0A535YZ08-F1
#
_entry.id   AF-A0A535YZ08-F1
#
_cell.length_a   1.000
_cell.length_b   1.000
_cell.length_c   1.000
_cell.angle_alpha   90.00
_cell.angle_beta   90.00
_cell.angle_gamma   90.00
#
_symmetry.space_group_name_H-M   'P 1'
#
loop_
_entity.id
_entity.type
_entity.pdbx_description
1 polymer ?
#
loop_
_entity_poly.entity_id
_entity_poly.type
_entity_poly.pdbx_seq_one_letter_code
_entity_poly.pdbx_strand_id
1 'polypeptide(L)'
;MIRVREQAREQIATARLLIGDRGSVPATKTFEWTVVALCTWLMTGAYLDAWAHRHLARLETFFTPWHAVLYSGMFAVLTFLAVTALRNRARGAEAGRSLPTGYGLSVVGCVLFGIGGVIDMAWHLRFGIEVSLAALVSPPHLLLMLALGMIVTGPLRAAWKRAGKRAPWTAVISATLLLSMFTFFDQFDQPLVNVWAAGQVFFPDTLRYTEELGILGIMVQTALLTGVVLYLLSRFTLPFGSITLLAGLNGILLGSLAENFNLIPVAILGGLLADLVMLWLRPGPQRITALRLAAVIGPVGVSSLYLLAVQLTQGIAWPVTLWLGSIVVSGAIGLLLSYLAVQPPAPQPD
;
A
#
# COMPACT_ATOMS: atom_id res chain seq x y z
N MET A 1 -16.52 28.31 -31.76
CA MET A 1 -15.63 28.39 -30.56
C MET A 1 -16.41 28.35 -29.24
N ILE A 2 -17.56 29.04 -29.12
CA ILE A 2 -18.41 29.06 -27.90
C ILE A 2 -19.06 27.68 -27.63
N ARG A 3 -19.66 27.04 -28.64
CA ARG A 3 -20.27 25.69 -28.52
C ARG A 3 -19.31 24.59 -28.02
N VAL A 4 -18.06 24.60 -28.48
CA VAL A 4 -17.03 23.62 -28.05
C VAL A 4 -16.65 23.85 -26.58
N ARG A 5 -16.62 25.11 -26.12
CA ARG A 5 -16.38 25.44 -24.71
C ARG A 5 -17.56 25.05 -23.81
N GLU A 6 -18.80 25.18 -24.29
CA GLU A 6 -19.99 24.73 -23.55
C GLU A 6 -20.04 23.20 -23.44
N GLN A 7 -19.79 22.48 -24.53
CA GLN A 7 -19.72 21.02 -24.54
C GLN A 7 -18.60 20.49 -23.64
N ALA A 8 -17.43 21.11 -23.67
CA ALA A 8 -16.33 20.79 -22.76
C ALA A 8 -16.70 21.08 -21.29
N ARG A 9 -17.43 22.17 -21.02
CA ARG A 9 -17.91 22.49 -19.66
C ARG A 9 -18.96 21.50 -19.16
N GLU A 10 -19.88 21.05 -20.00
CA GLU A 10 -20.84 20.00 -19.66
C GLU A 10 -20.17 18.66 -19.43
N GLN A 11 -19.19 18.28 -20.27
CA GLN A 11 -18.41 17.06 -20.07
C GLN A 11 -17.58 17.13 -18.79
N ILE A 12 -16.95 18.27 -18.50
CA ILE A 12 -16.22 18.51 -17.25
C ILE A 12 -17.18 18.50 -16.06
N ALA A 13 -18.38 19.08 -16.17
CA ALA A 13 -19.40 19.05 -15.12
C ALA A 13 -19.90 17.62 -14.87
N THR A 14 -20.10 16.83 -15.92
CA THR A 14 -20.51 15.42 -15.85
C THR A 14 -19.41 14.55 -15.25
N ALA A 15 -18.15 14.73 -15.67
CA ALA A 15 -17.00 14.07 -15.05
C ALA A 15 -16.82 14.47 -13.58
N ARG A 16 -17.04 15.75 -13.24
CA ARG A 16 -17.07 16.24 -11.85
C ARG A 16 -18.25 15.68 -11.04
N LEU A 17 -19.36 15.31 -11.67
CA LEU A 17 -20.49 14.64 -11.00
C LEU A 17 -20.20 13.14 -10.77
N LEU A 18 -19.40 12.52 -11.64
CA LEU A 18 -18.94 11.13 -11.46
C LEU A 18 -17.82 11.01 -10.42
N ILE A 19 -16.92 12.01 -10.35
CA ILE A 19 -15.84 12.11 -9.35
C ILE A 19 -16.34 12.72 -8.04
N GLY A 20 -17.40 13.53 -8.12
CA GLY A 20 -18.02 14.22 -7.00
C GLY A 20 -18.81 13.27 -6.14
N ASP A 21 -18.14 12.72 -5.13
CA ASP A 21 -18.73 11.92 -4.07
C ASP A 21 -19.59 12.81 -3.14
N ARG A 22 -20.78 13.19 -3.64
CA ARG A 22 -21.70 14.18 -3.03
C ARG A 22 -22.54 13.61 -1.88
N GLY A 23 -21.93 12.75 -1.05
CA GLY A 23 -22.55 12.27 0.19
C GLY A 23 -23.79 11.42 -0.09
N SER A 24 -23.59 10.24 -0.64
CA SER A 24 -24.61 9.19 -0.60
C SER A 24 -24.66 8.52 0.77
N VAL A 25 -25.70 7.70 0.99
CA VAL A 25 -25.89 6.89 2.20
C VAL A 25 -24.60 6.12 2.54
N PRO A 26 -24.17 6.08 3.81
CA PRO A 26 -23.02 5.27 4.23
C PRO A 26 -23.17 3.82 3.75
N ALA A 27 -22.05 3.20 3.34
CA ALA A 27 -22.06 1.80 2.95
C ALA A 27 -22.49 0.90 4.11
N THR A 28 -23.32 -0.10 3.81
CA THR A 28 -23.65 -1.15 4.77
C THR A 28 -22.42 -2.01 5.08
N LYS A 29 -22.39 -2.65 6.25
CA LYS A 29 -21.27 -3.54 6.64
C LYS A 29 -21.01 -4.63 5.59
N THR A 30 -22.08 -5.25 5.08
CA THR A 30 -21.97 -6.30 4.05
C THR A 30 -21.31 -5.77 2.78
N PHE A 31 -21.73 -4.58 2.30
CA PHE A 31 -21.12 -3.97 1.13
C PHE A 31 -19.61 -3.74 1.33
N GLU A 32 -19.21 -3.16 2.47
CA GLU A 32 -17.79 -2.87 2.72
C GLU A 32 -16.94 -4.13 2.79
N TRP A 33 -17.41 -5.17 3.47
CA TRP A 33 -16.71 -6.44 3.53
C TRP A 33 -16.62 -7.13 2.17
N THR A 34 -17.66 -7.05 1.34
CA THR A 34 -17.59 -7.54 -0.04
C THR A 34 -16.53 -6.79 -0.83
N VAL A 35 -16.49 -5.45 -0.78
CA VAL A 35 -15.47 -4.70 -1.51
C VAL A 35 -14.06 -5.03 -1.01
N VAL A 36 -13.86 -5.14 0.31
CA VAL A 36 -12.57 -5.55 0.88
C VAL A 36 -12.15 -6.92 0.37
N ALA A 37 -13.05 -7.91 0.39
CA ALA A 37 -12.74 -9.27 -0.11
C ALA A 37 -12.34 -9.26 -1.59
N LEU A 38 -13.06 -8.51 -2.43
CA LEU A 38 -12.75 -8.37 -3.85
C LEU A 38 -11.43 -7.60 -4.10
N CYS A 39 -11.13 -6.57 -3.30
CA CYS A 39 -9.85 -5.87 -3.37
C CYS A 39 -8.68 -6.75 -2.91
N THR A 40 -8.90 -7.61 -1.90
CA THR A 40 -7.91 -8.60 -1.48
C THR A 40 -7.66 -9.63 -2.58
N TRP A 41 -8.71 -10.13 -3.26
CA TRP A 41 -8.53 -10.97 -4.46
C TRP A 41 -7.64 -10.27 -5.47
N LEU A 42 -8.01 -9.04 -5.89
CA LEU A 42 -7.25 -8.26 -6.85
C LEU A 42 -5.76 -8.14 -6.45
N MET A 43 -5.48 -7.80 -5.19
CA MET A 43 -4.12 -7.68 -4.67
C MET A 43 -3.37 -9.01 -4.68
N THR A 44 -4.01 -10.09 -4.24
CA THR A 44 -3.43 -11.43 -4.29
C THR A 44 -3.10 -11.83 -5.73
N GLY A 45 -3.97 -11.50 -6.70
CA GLY A 45 -3.70 -11.71 -8.12
C GLY A 45 -2.45 -10.98 -8.60
N ALA A 46 -2.22 -9.74 -8.17
CA ALA A 46 -1.03 -8.97 -8.53
C ALA A 46 0.26 -9.60 -7.96
N TYR A 47 0.23 -10.02 -6.70
CA TYR A 47 1.37 -10.70 -6.08
C TYR A 47 1.64 -12.07 -6.70
N LEU A 48 0.58 -12.80 -7.06
CA LEU A 48 0.70 -14.11 -7.71
C LEU A 48 1.30 -13.98 -9.12
N ASP A 49 0.94 -12.92 -9.85
CA ASP A 49 1.51 -12.59 -11.15
C ASP A 49 2.99 -12.20 -11.05
N ALA A 50 3.35 -11.32 -10.11
CA ALA A 50 4.76 -11.01 -9.86
C ALA A 50 5.58 -12.22 -9.39
N TRP A 51 4.99 -13.11 -8.58
CA TRP A 51 5.63 -14.37 -8.22
C TRP A 51 5.90 -15.22 -9.47
N ALA A 52 4.93 -15.33 -10.38
CA ALA A 52 5.09 -16.10 -11.62
C ALA A 52 6.21 -15.53 -12.50
N HIS A 53 6.25 -14.20 -12.66
CA HIS A 53 7.34 -13.52 -13.35
C HIS A 53 8.72 -13.85 -12.77
N ARG A 54 8.85 -13.93 -11.45
CA ARG A 54 10.14 -14.20 -10.77
C ARG A 54 10.59 -15.66 -10.84
N HIS A 55 9.67 -16.62 -10.81
CA HIS A 55 10.02 -18.03 -10.61
C HIS A 55 9.85 -18.90 -11.85
N LEU A 56 9.04 -18.48 -12.82
CA LEU A 56 8.78 -19.28 -14.01
C LEU A 56 9.67 -18.83 -15.16
N ALA A 57 10.41 -19.77 -15.74
CA ALA A 57 11.25 -19.51 -16.88
C ALA A 57 10.39 -19.12 -18.10
N ARG A 58 10.51 -17.85 -18.53
CA ARG A 58 9.90 -17.26 -19.73
C ARG A 58 8.38 -17.40 -19.81
N LEU A 59 7.69 -16.36 -19.35
CA LEU A 59 6.32 -16.11 -19.81
C LEU A 59 6.39 -15.65 -21.27
N GLU A 60 6.11 -16.55 -22.22
CA GLU A 60 6.17 -16.27 -23.67
C GLU A 60 4.97 -15.47 -24.19
N THR A 61 3.95 -15.25 -23.35
CA THR A 61 2.71 -14.54 -23.69
C THR A 61 2.21 -13.71 -22.53
N PHE A 62 1.51 -12.62 -22.85
CA PHE A 62 0.78 -11.81 -21.87
C PHE A 62 -0.41 -12.57 -21.28
N PHE A 63 -1.04 -13.47 -22.02
CA PHE A 63 -2.20 -14.21 -21.53
C PHE A 63 -1.77 -15.41 -20.69
N THR A 64 -1.61 -15.17 -19.39
CA THR A 64 -1.22 -16.20 -18.42
C THR A 64 -2.35 -16.49 -17.43
N PRO A 65 -2.35 -17.67 -16.77
CA PRO A 65 -3.29 -17.93 -15.69
C PRO A 65 -3.21 -16.89 -14.55
N TRP A 66 -2.04 -16.33 -14.31
CA TRP A 66 -1.81 -15.33 -13.26
C TRP A 66 -2.41 -13.97 -13.60
N HIS A 67 -2.23 -13.50 -14.83
CA HIS A 67 -2.98 -12.36 -15.36
C HIS A 67 -4.49 -12.62 -15.30
N ALA A 68 -4.96 -13.83 -15.60
CA ALA A 68 -6.39 -14.15 -15.48
C ALA A 68 -6.91 -13.99 -14.04
N VAL A 69 -6.14 -14.38 -13.01
CA VAL A 69 -6.50 -14.15 -11.61
C VAL A 69 -6.51 -12.65 -11.26
N LEU A 70 -5.50 -11.90 -11.72
CA LEU A 70 -5.39 -10.45 -11.53
C LEU A 70 -6.60 -9.71 -12.15
N TYR A 71 -6.84 -9.91 -13.44
CA TYR A 71 -7.90 -9.24 -14.17
C TYR A 71 -9.30 -9.71 -13.74
N SER A 72 -9.48 -10.98 -13.37
CA SER A 72 -10.77 -11.43 -12.80
C SER A 72 -11.10 -10.73 -11.49
N GLY A 73 -10.11 -10.50 -10.62
CA GLY A 73 -10.28 -9.70 -9.40
C GLY A 73 -10.72 -8.27 -9.71
N MET A 74 -10.07 -7.61 -10.69
CA MET A 74 -10.44 -6.27 -11.13
C MET A 74 -11.88 -6.23 -11.71
N PHE A 75 -12.23 -7.18 -12.58
CA PHE A 75 -13.56 -7.27 -13.17
C PHE A 75 -14.63 -7.55 -12.12
N ALA A 76 -14.32 -8.36 -11.10
CA ALA A 76 -15.24 -8.63 -10.00
C ALA A 76 -15.55 -7.36 -9.19
N VAL A 77 -14.52 -6.55 -8.87
CA VAL A 77 -14.72 -5.24 -8.21
C VAL A 77 -15.58 -4.33 -9.09
N LEU A 78 -15.22 -4.17 -10.37
CA LEU A 78 -15.95 -3.30 -11.30
C LEU A 78 -17.41 -3.72 -11.45
N THR A 79 -17.66 -5.02 -11.65
CA THR A 79 -19.00 -5.58 -11.81
C THR A 79 -19.83 -5.36 -10.55
N PHE A 80 -19.26 -5.63 -9.37
CA PHE A 80 -19.96 -5.43 -8.10
C PHE A 80 -20.37 -3.96 -7.89
N LEU A 81 -19.46 -3.02 -8.14
CA LEU A 81 -19.74 -1.59 -8.04
C LEU A 81 -20.73 -1.14 -9.12
N ALA A 82 -20.58 -1.56 -10.37
CA ALA A 82 -21.47 -1.20 -11.47
C ALA A 82 -22.89 -1.74 -11.24
N VAL A 83 -23.05 -2.99 -10.84
CA VAL A 83 -24.37 -3.58 -10.52
C VAL A 83 -25.00 -2.86 -9.34
N THR A 84 -24.23 -2.50 -8.31
CA THR A 84 -24.74 -1.70 -7.19
C THR A 84 -25.22 -0.32 -7.66
N ALA A 85 -24.42 0.36 -8.48
CA ALA A 85 -24.77 1.65 -9.05
C ALA A 85 -26.06 1.57 -9.88
N LEU A 86 -26.14 0.61 -10.80
CA LEU A 86 -27.30 0.40 -11.66
C LEU A 86 -28.57 0.06 -10.87
N ARG A 87 -28.47 -0.81 -9.85
CA ARG A 87 -29.59 -1.12 -8.96
C ARG A 87 -30.08 0.10 -8.18
N ASN A 88 -29.17 0.92 -7.68
CA ASN A 88 -29.53 2.16 -6.99
C ASN A 88 -30.16 3.18 -7.96
N ARG A 89 -29.66 3.28 -9.20
CA ARG A 89 -30.27 4.11 -10.25
C ARG A 89 -31.68 3.65 -10.62
N ALA A 90 -31.89 2.33 -10.75
CA ALA A 90 -33.21 1.75 -11.00
C ALA A 90 -34.21 2.03 -9.86
N ARG A 91 -33.71 2.26 -8.64
CA ARG A 91 -34.50 2.68 -7.47
C ARG A 91 -34.63 4.20 -7.32
N GLY A 92 -34.21 4.97 -8.32
CA GLY A 92 -34.37 6.43 -8.36
C GLY A 92 -33.15 7.25 -7.87
N ALA A 93 -32.00 6.63 -7.60
CA ALA A 93 -30.81 7.38 -7.19
C ALA A 93 -30.22 8.22 -8.34
N GLU A 94 -29.86 9.47 -8.05
CA GLU A 94 -29.13 10.36 -8.95
C GLU A 94 -27.77 9.76 -9.36
N ALA A 95 -27.24 10.14 -10.53
CA ALA A 95 -26.02 9.53 -11.09
C ALA A 95 -24.81 9.66 -10.16
N GLY A 96 -24.57 10.86 -9.62
CA GLY A 96 -23.50 11.13 -8.65
C GLY A 96 -23.76 10.58 -7.24
N ARG A 97 -24.88 9.89 -7.01
CA ARG A 97 -25.26 9.27 -5.72
C ARG A 97 -25.58 7.78 -5.85
N SER A 98 -25.23 7.19 -6.98
CA SER A 98 -25.54 5.79 -7.29
C SER A 98 -24.69 4.79 -6.48
N LEU A 99 -23.55 5.22 -5.94
CA LEU A 99 -22.69 4.40 -5.09
C LEU A 99 -22.59 4.96 -3.67
N PRO A 100 -22.33 4.11 -2.65
CA PRO A 100 -22.00 4.58 -1.31
C PRO A 100 -20.78 5.51 -1.30
N THR A 101 -20.77 6.41 -0.32
CA THR A 101 -19.72 7.41 -0.17
C THR A 101 -18.35 6.75 -0.03
N GLY A 102 -17.37 7.18 -0.81
CA GLY A 102 -15.97 6.72 -0.81
C GLY A 102 -15.56 5.89 -2.03
N TYR A 103 -16.52 5.36 -2.79
CA TYR A 103 -16.28 4.35 -3.83
C TYR A 103 -16.25 4.87 -5.27
N GLY A 104 -16.61 6.14 -5.51
CA GLY A 104 -16.57 6.73 -6.86
C GLY A 104 -15.19 6.63 -7.52
N LEU A 105 -14.13 6.98 -6.78
CA LEU A 105 -12.76 6.82 -7.28
C LEU A 105 -12.36 5.35 -7.49
N SER A 106 -12.96 4.38 -6.80
CA SER A 106 -12.67 2.96 -7.05
C SER A 106 -13.20 2.52 -8.41
N VAL A 107 -14.35 3.05 -8.87
CA VAL A 107 -14.85 2.79 -10.23
C VAL A 107 -13.91 3.39 -11.28
N VAL A 108 -13.49 4.65 -11.08
CA VAL A 108 -12.52 5.30 -11.97
C VAL A 108 -11.22 4.48 -12.01
N GLY A 109 -10.75 4.03 -10.85
CA GLY A 109 -9.60 3.13 -10.74
C GLY A 109 -9.78 1.84 -11.53
N CYS A 110 -10.92 1.14 -11.43
CA CYS A 110 -11.18 -0.06 -12.22
C CYS A 110 -11.11 0.18 -13.74
N VAL A 111 -11.69 1.29 -14.22
CA VAL A 111 -11.64 1.65 -15.65
C VAL A 111 -10.20 1.96 -16.09
N LEU A 112 -9.48 2.76 -15.30
CA LEU A 112 -8.07 3.08 -15.58
C LEU A 112 -7.18 1.83 -15.52
N PHE A 113 -7.47 0.89 -14.63
CA PHE A 113 -6.75 -0.38 -14.53
C PHE A 113 -6.97 -1.23 -15.79
N GLY A 114 -8.21 -1.32 -16.29
CA GLY A 114 -8.50 -2.01 -17.54
C GLY A 114 -7.80 -1.38 -18.75
N ILE A 115 -7.82 -0.05 -18.85
CA ILE A 115 -7.08 0.69 -19.90
C ILE A 115 -5.57 0.44 -19.76
N GLY A 116 -5.05 0.59 -18.54
CA GLY A 116 -3.64 0.34 -18.21
C GLY A 116 -3.21 -1.06 -18.62
N GLY A 117 -4.05 -2.08 -18.39
CA GLY A 117 -3.76 -3.45 -18.78
C GLY A 117 -3.69 -3.69 -20.29
N VAL A 118 -4.53 -3.03 -21.07
CA VAL A 118 -4.44 -3.08 -22.54
C VAL A 118 -3.17 -2.38 -23.05
N ILE A 119 -2.83 -1.24 -22.44
CA ILE A 119 -1.59 -0.52 -22.77
C ILE A 119 -0.37 -1.38 -22.37
N ASP A 120 -0.42 -2.04 -21.22
CA ASP A 120 0.63 -2.91 -20.71
C ASP A 120 0.82 -4.14 -21.60
N MET A 121 -0.27 -4.75 -22.06
CA MET A 121 -0.20 -5.80 -23.09
C MET A 121 0.50 -5.31 -24.36
N ALA A 122 0.11 -4.15 -24.90
CA ALA A 122 0.75 -3.58 -26.09
C ALA A 122 2.23 -3.26 -25.84
N TRP A 123 2.56 -2.82 -24.62
CA TRP A 123 3.94 -2.55 -24.18
C TRP A 123 4.78 -3.82 -24.19
N HIS A 124 4.29 -4.89 -23.58
CA HIS A 124 4.95 -6.19 -23.54
C HIS A 124 5.14 -6.79 -24.94
N LEU A 125 4.15 -6.65 -25.83
CA LEU A 125 4.27 -7.10 -27.22
C LEU A 125 5.34 -6.33 -28.01
N ARG A 126 5.63 -5.07 -27.63
CA ARG A 126 6.59 -4.22 -28.35
C ARG A 126 8.01 -4.27 -27.78
N PHE A 127 8.14 -4.37 -26.46
CA PHE A 127 9.39 -4.23 -25.73
C PHE A 127 9.84 -5.51 -25.02
N GLY A 128 9.02 -6.56 -25.04
CA GLY A 128 9.32 -7.84 -24.40
C GLY A 128 8.69 -7.99 -23.01
N ILE A 129 8.69 -9.24 -22.53
CA ILE A 129 8.22 -9.62 -21.20
C ILE A 129 9.47 -9.91 -20.37
N GLU A 130 9.93 -8.90 -19.62
CA GLU A 130 11.16 -8.98 -18.83
C GLU A 130 10.89 -8.77 -17.34
N VAL A 131 11.68 -9.44 -16.50
CA VAL A 131 11.75 -9.16 -15.06
C VAL A 131 12.87 -8.14 -14.86
N SER A 132 12.52 -6.87 -14.86
CA SER A 132 13.49 -5.80 -14.66
C SER A 132 12.89 -4.65 -13.87
N LEU A 133 13.76 -3.85 -13.24
CA LEU A 133 13.36 -2.59 -12.63
C LEU A 133 12.65 -1.70 -13.66
N ALA A 134 13.15 -1.66 -14.89
CA ALA A 134 12.59 -0.88 -15.99
C ALA A 134 11.15 -1.32 -16.33
N ALA A 135 10.85 -2.62 -16.29
CA ALA A 135 9.49 -3.12 -16.47
C ALA A 135 8.56 -2.63 -15.35
N LEU A 136 9.01 -2.72 -14.09
CA LEU A 136 8.21 -2.34 -12.93
C LEU A 136 7.89 -0.84 -12.86
N VAL A 137 8.81 0.02 -13.31
CA VAL A 137 8.60 1.48 -13.37
C VAL A 137 8.15 1.98 -14.75
N SER A 138 7.75 1.07 -15.64
CA SER A 138 7.28 1.44 -16.97
C SER A 138 5.99 2.29 -16.91
N PRO A 139 5.72 3.14 -17.91
CA PRO A 139 4.51 3.98 -17.92
C PRO A 139 3.19 3.21 -17.71
N PRO A 140 2.95 2.03 -18.31
CA PRO A 140 1.74 1.25 -18.05
C PRO A 140 1.65 0.75 -16.61
N HIS A 141 2.76 0.27 -16.04
CA HIS A 141 2.83 -0.19 -14.65
C HIS A 141 2.55 0.95 -13.66
N LEU A 142 3.05 2.16 -13.91
CA LEU A 142 2.74 3.34 -13.08
C LEU A 142 1.25 3.75 -13.16
N LEU A 143 0.61 3.58 -14.33
CA LEU A 143 -0.83 3.77 -14.46
C LEU A 143 -1.61 2.70 -13.69
N LEU A 144 -1.20 1.43 -13.78
CA LEU A 144 -1.78 0.32 -13.02
C LEU A 144 -1.61 0.54 -11.51
N MET A 145 -0.43 1.02 -11.09
CA MET A 145 -0.09 1.41 -9.71
C MET A 145 -1.09 2.46 -9.19
N LEU A 146 -1.25 3.57 -9.92
CA LEU A 146 -2.20 4.63 -9.56
C LEU A 146 -3.63 4.10 -9.49
N ALA A 147 -4.06 3.35 -10.51
CA ALA A 147 -5.40 2.79 -10.60
C ALA A 147 -5.70 1.81 -9.44
N LEU A 148 -4.75 0.94 -9.09
CA LEU A 148 -4.86 0.01 -7.97
C LEU A 148 -5.02 0.75 -6.64
N GLY A 149 -4.21 1.79 -6.40
CA GLY A 149 -4.35 2.66 -5.24
C GLY A 149 -5.73 3.30 -5.13
N MET A 150 -6.30 3.77 -6.26
CA MET A 150 -7.67 4.31 -6.31
C MET A 150 -8.73 3.25 -5.98
N ILE A 151 -8.55 2.01 -6.43
CA ILE A 151 -9.46 0.88 -6.16
C ILE A 151 -9.44 0.53 -4.67
N VAL A 152 -8.27 0.14 -4.15
CA VAL A 152 -8.14 -0.50 -2.83
C VAL A 152 -8.39 0.44 -1.66
N THR A 153 -8.25 1.76 -1.86
CA THR A 153 -8.51 2.77 -0.81
C THR A 153 -9.98 3.15 -0.65
N GLY A 154 -10.90 2.54 -1.41
CA GLY A 154 -12.35 2.78 -1.30
C GLY A 154 -12.90 2.70 0.13
N PRO A 155 -12.73 1.57 0.85
CA PRO A 155 -13.18 1.44 2.23
C PRO A 155 -12.51 2.44 3.20
N LEU A 156 -11.22 2.74 3.01
CA LEU A 156 -10.51 3.74 3.80
C LEU A 156 -11.09 5.16 3.60
N ARG A 157 -11.33 5.57 2.35
CA ARG A 157 -11.99 6.85 2.03
C ARG A 157 -13.42 6.92 2.58
N ALA A 158 -14.17 5.81 2.50
CA ALA A 158 -15.52 5.71 3.04
C ALA A 158 -15.51 5.91 4.57
N ALA A 159 -14.60 5.24 5.27
CA ALA A 159 -14.45 5.37 6.72
C ALA A 159 -14.02 6.79 7.13
N TRP A 160 -13.15 7.44 6.35
CA TRP A 160 -12.65 8.79 6.64
C TRP A 160 -13.79 9.82 6.76
N LYS A 161 -14.83 9.66 5.94
CA LYS A 161 -15.99 10.54 5.85
C LYS A 161 -17.06 10.29 6.91
N ARG A 162 -16.93 9.25 7.75
CA ARG A 162 -17.91 8.93 8.82
C ARG A 162 -17.56 9.64 10.13
N ALA A 163 -18.53 9.87 11.03
CA ALA A 163 -18.25 10.53 12.31
C ALA A 163 -17.40 9.69 13.30
N GLY A 164 -17.28 8.37 13.10
CA GLY A 164 -16.58 7.47 14.01
C GLY A 164 -15.08 7.81 14.17
N LYS A 165 -14.58 7.70 15.40
CA LYS A 165 -13.15 7.88 15.73
C LYS A 165 -12.36 6.57 15.68
N ARG A 166 -13.00 5.42 15.91
CA ARG A 166 -12.31 4.12 15.85
C ARG A 166 -12.26 3.61 14.41
N ALA A 167 -11.08 3.19 13.95
CA ALA A 167 -10.93 2.65 12.60
C ALA A 167 -11.75 1.35 12.46
N PRO A 168 -12.66 1.24 11.48
CA PRO A 168 -13.29 -0.04 11.17
C PRO A 168 -12.26 -0.97 10.52
N TRP A 169 -12.38 -2.28 10.76
CA TRP A 169 -11.45 -3.27 10.19
C TRP A 169 -11.36 -3.23 8.66
N THR A 170 -12.44 -2.84 7.97
CA THR A 170 -12.45 -2.65 6.52
C THR A 170 -11.51 -1.52 6.07
N ALA A 171 -11.38 -0.45 6.86
CA ALA A 171 -10.42 0.62 6.60
C ALA A 171 -8.98 0.21 6.93
N VAL A 172 -8.77 -0.58 7.99
CA VAL A 172 -7.46 -1.13 8.32
C VAL A 172 -6.96 -2.05 7.20
N ILE A 173 -7.79 -3.01 6.75
CA ILE A 173 -7.44 -3.89 5.63
C ILE A 173 -7.21 -3.07 4.35
N SER A 174 -8.04 -2.07 4.07
CA SER A 174 -7.85 -1.17 2.93
C SER A 174 -6.52 -0.41 2.98
N ALA A 175 -6.10 0.06 4.16
CA ALA A 175 -4.77 0.64 4.36
C ALA A 175 -3.64 -0.40 4.24
N THR A 176 -3.87 -1.65 4.64
CA THR A 176 -2.93 -2.75 4.41
C THR A 176 -2.76 -3.05 2.93
N LEU A 177 -3.83 -3.08 2.16
CA LEU A 177 -3.75 -3.25 0.71
C LEU A 177 -3.05 -2.06 0.04
N LEU A 178 -3.24 -0.83 0.55
CA LEU A 178 -2.48 0.33 0.09
C LEU A 178 -0.98 0.22 0.40
N LEU A 179 -0.62 -0.21 1.62
CA LEU A 179 0.77 -0.46 1.98
C LEU A 179 1.37 -1.55 1.07
N SER A 180 0.67 -2.67 0.90
CA SER A 180 1.10 -3.76 0.01
C SER A 180 1.26 -3.31 -1.42
N MET A 181 0.36 -2.47 -1.92
CA MET A 181 0.51 -1.85 -3.23
C MET A 181 1.81 -1.02 -3.33
N PHE A 182 2.12 -0.16 -2.37
CA PHE A 182 3.40 0.58 -2.41
C PHE A 182 4.61 -0.35 -2.34
N THR A 183 4.62 -1.31 -1.40
CA THR A 183 5.75 -2.24 -1.25
C THR A 183 5.91 -3.20 -2.42
N PHE A 184 4.83 -3.46 -3.17
CA PHE A 184 4.88 -4.26 -4.39
C PHE A 184 5.67 -3.52 -5.47
N PHE A 185 5.45 -2.22 -5.67
CA PHE A 185 6.21 -1.43 -6.64
C PHE A 185 7.61 -1.05 -6.13
N ASP A 186 7.83 -1.08 -4.81
CA ASP A 186 9.12 -0.93 -4.14
C ASP A 186 9.88 -2.27 -3.95
N GLN A 187 9.36 -3.38 -4.48
CA GLN A 187 9.87 -4.73 -4.21
C GLN A 187 11.35 -4.93 -4.60
N PHE A 188 11.91 -4.07 -5.45
CA PHE A 188 13.29 -4.16 -5.93
C PHE A 188 14.32 -3.80 -4.85
N ASP A 189 13.93 -3.10 -3.78
CA ASP A 189 14.81 -2.76 -2.66
C ASP A 189 14.19 -3.10 -1.30
N GLN A 190 13.17 -3.95 -1.28
CA GLN A 190 12.44 -4.29 -0.07
C GLN A 190 13.24 -5.32 0.79
N PRO A 191 13.56 -5.06 2.08
CA PRO A 191 14.38 -5.95 2.94
C PRO A 191 13.89 -7.40 3.17
N LEU A 192 12.59 -7.66 3.04
CA LEU A 192 11.94 -8.98 3.10
C LEU A 192 11.99 -9.71 1.77
N VAL A 193 12.26 -9.01 0.66
CA VAL A 193 12.41 -9.56 -0.69
C VAL A 193 13.91 -9.73 -1.01
N ASN A 194 14.70 -8.67 -0.84
CA ASN A 194 16.15 -8.63 -1.08
C ASN A 194 16.89 -8.45 0.25
N VAL A 195 17.46 -9.53 0.78
CA VAL A 195 18.09 -9.56 2.11
C VAL A 195 19.55 -9.07 2.03
N TRP A 196 19.75 -7.82 1.62
CA TRP A 196 21.08 -7.24 1.40
C TRP A 196 22.01 -7.31 2.62
N ALA A 197 21.46 -7.33 3.83
CA ALA A 197 22.20 -7.46 5.09
C ALA A 197 22.84 -8.83 5.30
N ALA A 198 22.34 -9.90 4.66
CA ALA A 198 22.79 -11.27 4.88
C ALA A 198 24.10 -11.64 4.15
N GLY A 199 24.49 -10.87 3.13
CA GLY A 199 25.71 -11.12 2.37
C GLY A 199 25.66 -12.33 1.45
N GLN A 200 25.33 -12.08 0.19
CA GLN A 200 25.80 -12.90 -0.94
C GLN A 200 26.67 -11.98 -1.79
N VAL A 201 27.84 -11.58 -1.29
CA VAL A 201 28.74 -10.71 -2.06
C VAL A 201 29.52 -11.58 -3.03
N PHE A 202 29.00 -11.69 -4.24
CA PHE A 202 29.82 -11.98 -5.41
C PHE A 202 30.51 -10.65 -5.79
N PHE A 203 31.82 -10.57 -5.59
CA PHE A 203 32.74 -9.51 -6.02
C PHE A 203 32.91 -8.28 -5.09
N PRO A 204 34.14 -7.94 -4.67
CA PRO A 204 34.45 -6.75 -3.85
C PRO A 204 33.99 -5.42 -4.43
N ASP A 205 33.95 -5.30 -5.77
CA ASP A 205 33.67 -4.05 -6.47
C ASP A 205 32.20 -3.59 -6.35
N THR A 206 31.29 -4.48 -5.94
CA THR A 206 29.85 -4.18 -5.81
C THR A 206 29.40 -3.98 -4.37
N LEU A 207 30.25 -4.27 -3.38
CA LEU A 207 29.92 -4.23 -1.95
C LEU A 207 29.34 -2.89 -1.50
N ARG A 208 29.93 -1.78 -1.99
CA ARG A 208 29.43 -0.43 -1.66
C ARG A 208 27.97 -0.24 -2.07
N TYR A 209 27.60 -0.71 -3.26
CA TYR A 209 26.25 -0.53 -3.79
C TYR A 209 25.24 -1.42 -3.08
N THR A 210 25.61 -2.63 -2.66
CA THR A 210 24.70 -3.52 -1.91
C THR A 210 24.43 -3.02 -0.49
N GLU A 211 25.44 -2.42 0.15
CA GLU A 211 25.28 -1.72 1.43
C GLU A 211 24.37 -0.48 1.29
N GLU A 212 24.60 0.35 0.26
CA GLU A 212 23.77 1.53 -0.06
C GLU A 212 22.31 1.12 -0.28
N LEU A 213 22.06 0.11 -1.14
CA LEU A 213 20.71 -0.40 -1.43
C LEU A 213 20.04 -0.95 -0.17
N GLY A 214 20.70 -1.82 0.59
CA GLY A 214 20.05 -2.37 1.78
C GLY A 214 19.69 -1.32 2.84
N ILE A 215 20.49 -0.27 3.00
CA ILE A 215 20.13 0.85 3.87
C ILE A 215 18.92 1.61 3.30
N LEU A 216 18.93 1.93 1.99
CA LEU A 216 17.83 2.61 1.33
C LEU A 216 16.52 1.81 1.48
N GLY A 217 16.57 0.50 1.28
CA GLY A 217 15.45 -0.41 1.52
C GLY A 217 14.88 -0.35 2.93
N ILE A 218 15.75 -0.38 3.96
CA ILE A 218 15.33 -0.22 5.37
C ILE A 218 14.70 1.16 5.60
N MET A 219 15.27 2.22 5.03
CA MET A 219 14.79 3.59 5.17
C MET A 219 13.42 3.79 4.53
N VAL A 220 13.25 3.35 3.27
CA VAL A 220 12.00 3.48 2.50
C VAL A 220 10.90 2.64 3.14
N GLN A 221 11.18 1.39 3.52
CA GLN A 221 10.19 0.55 4.21
C GLN A 221 9.77 1.16 5.56
N THR A 222 10.73 1.69 6.31
CA THR A 222 10.44 2.40 7.56
C THR A 222 9.51 3.58 7.32
N ALA A 223 9.80 4.37 6.28
CA ALA A 223 9.00 5.54 5.93
C ALA A 223 7.59 5.16 5.47
N LEU A 224 7.44 4.12 4.64
CA LEU A 224 6.13 3.65 4.15
C LEU A 224 5.26 3.12 5.29
N LEU A 225 5.78 2.18 6.09
CA LEU A 225 5.01 1.58 7.19
C LEU A 225 4.63 2.64 8.24
N THR A 226 5.61 3.44 8.68
CA THR A 226 5.38 4.48 9.68
C THR A 226 4.46 5.57 9.14
N GLY A 227 4.63 5.97 7.87
CA GLY A 227 3.80 6.95 7.20
C GLY A 227 2.34 6.52 7.12
N VAL A 228 2.06 5.27 6.74
CA VAL A 228 0.68 4.72 6.71
C VAL A 228 0.08 4.67 8.11
N VAL A 229 0.85 4.23 9.12
CA VAL A 229 0.38 4.19 10.52
C VAL A 229 0.07 5.59 11.04
N LEU A 230 0.96 6.57 10.84
CA LEU A 230 0.74 7.95 11.25
C LEU A 230 -0.43 8.60 10.48
N TYR A 231 -0.58 8.29 9.19
CA TYR A 231 -1.72 8.72 8.40
C TYR A 231 -3.04 8.20 9.00
N LEU A 232 -3.10 6.93 9.41
CA LEU A 232 -4.29 6.40 10.09
C LEU A 232 -4.51 7.04 11.46
N LEU A 233 -3.45 7.23 12.25
CA LEU A 233 -3.52 7.86 13.59
C LEU A 233 -3.93 9.34 13.53
N SER A 234 -3.68 10.02 12.40
CA SER A 234 -4.14 11.40 12.19
C SER A 234 -5.66 11.53 12.22
N ARG A 235 -6.38 10.43 11.97
CA ARG A 235 -7.84 10.43 11.87
C ARG A 235 -8.53 9.46 12.82
N PHE A 236 -7.90 8.35 13.14
CA PHE A 236 -8.53 7.25 13.85
C PHE A 236 -7.75 6.80 15.08
N THR A 237 -8.47 6.28 16.06
CA THR A 237 -7.90 5.39 17.07
C THR A 237 -7.86 3.98 16.48
N LEU A 238 -6.68 3.37 16.42
CA LEU A 238 -6.49 2.03 15.88
C LEU A 238 -6.91 0.96 16.90
N PRO A 239 -7.74 -0.04 16.52
CA PRO A 239 -7.88 -1.27 17.29
C PRO A 239 -6.52 -1.97 17.48
N PHE A 240 -6.31 -2.60 18.64
CA PHE A 240 -5.16 -3.49 18.83
C PHE A 240 -5.13 -4.58 17.75
N GLY A 241 -3.95 -4.83 17.20
CA GLY A 241 -3.74 -5.77 16.09
C GLY A 241 -3.79 -5.09 14.71
N SER A 242 -4.05 -3.78 14.63
CA SER A 242 -4.08 -3.08 13.34
C SER A 242 -2.70 -3.01 12.69
N ILE A 243 -1.65 -2.74 13.47
CA ILE A 243 -0.29 -2.64 12.94
C ILE A 243 0.28 -4.03 12.65
N THR A 244 -0.07 -5.02 13.48
CA THR A 244 0.18 -6.45 13.23
C THR A 244 -0.45 -6.90 11.92
N LEU A 245 -1.68 -6.49 11.63
CA LEU A 245 -2.34 -6.81 10.36
C LEU A 245 -1.66 -6.10 9.17
N LEU A 246 -1.33 -4.81 9.33
CA LEU A 246 -0.60 -4.02 8.33
C LEU A 246 0.72 -4.68 7.95
N ALA A 247 1.61 -4.87 8.93
CA ALA A 247 2.94 -5.43 8.72
C ALA A 247 2.87 -6.93 8.38
N GLY A 248 2.05 -7.70 9.09
CA GLY A 248 1.96 -9.16 8.92
C GLY A 248 1.42 -9.57 7.56
N LEU A 249 0.28 -9.04 7.11
CA LEU A 249 -0.26 -9.37 5.79
C LEU A 249 0.66 -8.85 4.67
N ASN A 250 1.24 -7.67 4.83
CA ASN A 250 2.24 -7.15 3.90
C ASN A 250 3.48 -8.07 3.81
N GLY A 251 4.00 -8.50 4.97
CA GLY A 251 5.12 -9.42 5.06
C GLY A 251 4.81 -10.82 4.52
N ILE A 252 3.58 -11.32 4.66
CA ILE A 252 3.15 -12.58 4.03
C ILE A 252 3.21 -12.46 2.51
N LEU A 253 2.69 -11.37 1.94
CA LEU A 253 2.70 -11.14 0.50
C LEU A 253 4.13 -10.97 -0.04
N LEU A 254 4.97 -10.16 0.61
CA LEU A 254 6.37 -9.95 0.24
C LEU A 254 7.24 -11.19 0.45
N GLY A 255 7.08 -11.89 1.57
CA GLY A 255 7.82 -13.11 1.88
C GLY A 255 7.49 -14.23 0.89
N SER A 256 6.23 -14.35 0.48
CA SER A 256 5.82 -15.29 -0.57
C SER A 256 6.39 -14.91 -1.94
N LEU A 257 6.53 -13.62 -2.23
CA LEU A 257 7.02 -13.10 -3.52
C LEU A 257 8.47 -13.48 -3.83
N ALA A 258 9.32 -13.69 -2.80
CA ALA A 258 10.71 -14.12 -2.95
C ALA A 258 11.01 -15.44 -2.23
N GLU A 259 9.97 -16.17 -1.80
CA GLU A 259 10.08 -17.41 -1.04
C GLU A 259 10.89 -17.30 0.28
N ASN A 260 11.03 -16.09 0.81
CA ASN A 260 11.65 -15.79 2.12
C ASN A 260 10.67 -16.02 3.28
N PHE A 261 10.07 -17.21 3.36
CA PHE A 261 9.04 -17.53 4.35
C PHE A 261 9.54 -17.42 5.80
N ASN A 262 10.84 -17.60 6.03
CA ASN A 262 11.52 -17.41 7.31
C ASN A 262 11.46 -15.96 7.84
N LEU A 263 11.23 -14.97 6.98
CA LEU A 263 11.13 -13.57 7.37
C LEU A 263 9.69 -13.11 7.67
N ILE A 264 8.68 -13.92 7.36
CA ILE A 264 7.27 -13.62 7.69
C ILE A 264 7.06 -13.39 9.20
N PRO A 265 7.63 -14.20 10.11
CA PRO A 265 7.53 -13.95 11.55
C PRO A 265 8.06 -12.59 11.97
N VAL A 266 9.08 -12.04 11.30
CA VAL A 266 9.63 -10.71 11.60
C VAL A 266 8.56 -9.64 11.43
N ALA A 267 7.82 -9.69 10.32
CA ALA A 267 6.78 -8.72 10.02
C ALA A 267 5.62 -8.80 11.02
N ILE A 268 5.23 -10.02 11.41
CA ILE A 268 4.18 -10.26 12.40
C ILE A 268 4.62 -9.78 13.80
N LEU A 269 5.81 -10.17 14.25
CA LEU A 269 6.35 -9.80 15.56
C LEU A 269 6.65 -8.30 15.64
N GLY A 270 7.15 -7.70 14.57
CA GLY A 270 7.39 -6.26 14.48
C GLY A 270 6.09 -5.47 14.55
N GLY A 271 5.04 -5.92 13.86
CA GLY A 271 3.71 -5.32 13.96
C GLY A 271 3.10 -5.48 15.36
N LEU A 272 3.28 -6.64 15.99
CA LEU A 272 2.85 -6.90 17.37
C LEU A 272 3.57 -5.98 18.36
N LEU A 273 4.89 -5.83 18.22
CA LEU A 273 5.68 -4.90 19.01
C LEU A 273 5.13 -3.47 18.87
N ALA A 274 4.83 -3.02 17.65
CA ALA A 274 4.26 -1.70 17.41
C ALA A 274 2.86 -1.55 18.04
N ASP A 275 1.99 -2.56 17.94
CA ASP A 275 0.69 -2.55 18.63
C ASP A 275 0.83 -2.48 20.16
N LEU A 276 1.80 -3.19 20.74
CA LEU A 276 2.11 -3.12 22.18
C LEU A 276 2.61 -1.73 22.58
N VAL A 277 3.45 -1.10 21.75
CA VAL A 277 3.88 0.29 21.94
C VAL A 277 2.68 1.25 21.90
N MET A 278 1.73 1.05 20.96
CA MET A 278 0.49 1.84 20.91
C MET A 278 -0.38 1.65 22.15
N LEU A 279 -0.47 0.42 22.69
CA LEU A 279 -1.22 0.14 23.92
C LEU A 279 -0.59 0.76 25.16
N TRP A 280 0.74 0.72 25.24
CA TRP A 280 1.51 1.23 26.38
C TRP A 280 1.53 2.76 26.39
N LEU A 281 1.96 3.38 25.28
CA LEU A 281 2.09 4.83 25.19
C LEU A 281 0.77 5.54 24.99
N ARG A 282 -0.24 4.88 24.39
CA ARG A 282 -1.54 5.44 23.98
C ARG A 282 -1.38 6.82 23.30
N PRO A 283 -0.66 6.87 22.17
CA PRO A 283 -0.41 8.12 21.47
C PRO A 283 -1.71 8.70 20.89
N GLY A 284 -1.76 10.02 20.77
CA GLY A 284 -2.91 10.71 20.19
C GLY A 284 -2.62 12.21 20.00
N PRO A 285 -3.54 12.96 19.39
CA PRO A 285 -3.34 14.38 19.06
C PRO A 285 -2.99 15.25 20.27
N GLN A 286 -3.50 14.90 21.46
CA GLN A 286 -3.24 15.60 22.72
C GLN A 286 -1.98 15.08 23.44
N ARG A 287 -1.40 13.96 23.01
CA ARG A 287 -0.23 13.30 23.63
C ARG A 287 0.91 13.21 22.63
N ILE A 288 1.36 14.37 22.16
CA ILE A 288 2.34 14.50 21.08
C ILE A 288 3.66 13.80 21.45
N THR A 289 4.14 13.93 22.68
CA THR A 289 5.37 13.24 23.13
C THR A 289 5.23 11.72 23.01
N ALA A 290 4.07 11.16 23.40
CA ALA A 290 3.80 9.73 23.25
C ALA A 290 3.77 9.31 21.78
N LEU A 291 3.20 10.14 20.89
CA LEU A 291 3.20 9.90 19.44
C LEU A 291 4.64 9.87 18.89
N ARG A 292 5.47 10.84 19.25
CA ARG A 292 6.87 10.93 18.82
C ARG A 292 7.70 9.75 19.33
N LEU A 293 7.55 9.39 20.59
CA LEU A 293 8.22 8.22 21.17
C LEU A 293 7.78 6.93 20.47
N ALA A 294 6.48 6.75 20.23
CA ALA A 294 5.97 5.59 19.51
C ALA A 294 6.53 5.51 18.07
N ALA A 295 6.64 6.66 17.40
CA ALA A 295 7.22 6.77 16.06
C ALA A 295 8.74 6.54 16.02
N VAL A 296 9.45 6.56 17.16
CA VAL A 296 10.86 6.15 17.26
C VAL A 296 10.98 4.68 17.63
N ILE A 297 10.30 4.26 18.70
CA ILE A 297 10.40 2.91 19.27
C ILE A 297 9.93 1.85 18.27
N GLY A 298 8.84 2.13 17.54
CA GLY A 298 8.31 1.20 16.53
C GLY A 298 9.35 0.85 15.47
N PRO A 299 9.84 1.83 14.69
CA PRO A 299 10.89 1.61 13.68
C PRO A 299 12.19 1.01 14.22
N VAL A 300 12.68 1.47 15.38
CA VAL A 300 13.87 0.89 16.04
C VAL A 300 13.65 -0.58 16.35
N GLY A 301 12.48 -0.92 16.91
CA GLY A 301 12.12 -2.29 17.24
C GLY A 301 12.01 -3.19 16.01
N VAL A 302 11.33 -2.73 14.96
CA VAL A 302 11.13 -3.49 13.72
C VAL A 302 12.47 -3.73 13.00
N SER A 303 13.30 -2.70 12.85
CA SER A 303 14.63 -2.84 12.23
C SER A 303 15.56 -3.74 13.04
N SER A 304 15.53 -3.63 14.38
CA SER A 304 16.29 -4.52 15.27
C SER A 304 15.83 -5.98 15.15
N LEU A 305 14.52 -6.23 15.08
CA LEU A 305 13.97 -7.57 14.89
C LEU A 305 14.35 -8.16 13.53
N TYR A 306 14.32 -7.35 12.47
CA TYR A 306 14.75 -7.75 11.14
C TYR A 306 16.22 -8.16 11.13
N LEU A 307 17.12 -7.30 11.62
CA LEU A 307 18.55 -7.59 11.64
C LEU A 307 18.86 -8.77 12.56
N LEU A 308 18.20 -8.90 13.70
CA LEU A 308 18.32 -10.09 14.56
C LEU A 308 17.92 -11.36 13.81
N ALA A 309 16.79 -11.35 13.09
CA ALA A 309 16.36 -12.51 12.32
C ALA A 309 17.34 -12.85 11.19
N VAL A 310 17.87 -11.84 10.50
CA VAL A 310 18.94 -12.03 9.50
C VAL A 310 20.17 -12.65 10.15
N GLN A 311 20.63 -12.12 11.29
CA GLN A 311 21.77 -12.66 12.03
C GLN A 311 21.57 -14.12 12.45
N LEU A 312 20.36 -14.48 12.90
CA LEU A 312 20.05 -15.84 13.37
C LEU A 312 19.86 -16.84 12.24
N THR A 313 19.46 -16.39 11.04
CA THR A 313 19.13 -17.29 9.93
C THR A 313 20.21 -17.37 8.86
N GLN A 314 20.85 -16.25 8.54
CA GLN A 314 21.80 -16.13 7.43
C GLN A 314 23.16 -15.55 7.86
N GLY A 315 23.21 -14.85 9.00
CA GLY A 315 24.36 -14.07 9.45
C GLY A 315 24.37 -12.68 8.79
N ILE A 316 24.72 -11.63 9.55
CA ILE A 316 24.87 -10.28 9.01
C ILE A 316 26.29 -10.14 8.44
N ALA A 317 26.40 -9.73 7.18
CA ALA A 317 27.69 -9.45 6.54
C ALA A 317 28.14 -7.99 6.68
N TRP A 318 27.23 -7.12 7.12
CA TRP A 318 27.51 -5.70 7.31
C TRP A 318 28.43 -5.40 8.49
N PRO A 319 29.26 -4.34 8.40
CA PRO A 319 30.05 -3.91 9.53
C PRO A 319 29.15 -3.38 10.66
N VAL A 320 29.67 -3.43 11.90
CA VAL A 320 28.90 -3.11 13.10
C VAL A 320 28.28 -1.70 13.06
N THR A 321 28.99 -0.76 12.44
CA THR A 321 28.56 0.62 12.27
C THR A 321 27.34 0.76 11.34
N LEU A 322 27.19 -0.14 10.36
CA LEU A 322 26.14 -0.04 9.35
C LEU A 322 24.80 -0.53 9.88
N TRP A 323 24.78 -1.72 10.50
CA TRP A 323 23.53 -2.25 11.04
C TRP A 323 23.06 -1.44 12.26
N LEU A 324 23.94 -1.05 13.20
CA LEU A 324 23.57 -0.11 14.28
C LEU A 324 23.11 1.25 13.74
N GLY A 325 23.80 1.77 12.73
CA GLY A 325 23.43 3.00 12.03
C GLY A 325 22.02 2.93 11.44
N SER A 326 21.69 1.84 10.73
CA SER A 326 20.37 1.64 10.12
C SER A 326 19.23 1.64 11.15
N ILE A 327 19.43 1.04 12.34
CA ILE A 327 18.45 1.04 13.43
C ILE A 327 18.17 2.47 13.91
N VAL A 328 19.23 3.25 14.15
CA VAL A 328 19.12 4.65 14.59
C VAL A 328 18.45 5.51 13.52
N VAL A 329 18.84 5.32 12.25
CA VAL A 329 18.24 6.04 11.11
C VAL A 329 16.75 5.72 10.97
N SER A 330 16.33 4.46 11.15
CA SER A 330 14.90 4.09 11.17
C SER A 330 14.13 4.86 12.25
N GLY A 331 14.68 4.97 13.47
CA GLY A 331 14.09 5.78 14.54
C GLY A 331 14.01 7.27 14.19
N ALA A 332 15.06 7.81 13.55
CA ALA A 332 15.10 9.21 13.12
C ALA A 332 14.06 9.51 12.02
N ILE A 333 13.89 8.61 11.04
CA ILE A 333 12.86 8.74 10.00
C ILE A 333 11.47 8.79 10.62
N GLY A 334 11.18 7.86 11.54
CA GLY A 334 9.88 7.84 12.21
C GLY A 334 9.64 9.09 13.05
N LEU A 335 10.68 9.61 13.72
CA LEU A 335 10.61 10.90 14.41
C LEU A 335 10.29 12.05 13.44
N LEU A 336 10.98 12.16 12.31
CA LEU A 336 10.75 13.20 11.31
C LEU A 336 9.33 13.14 10.74
N LEU A 337 8.83 11.94 10.41
CA LEU A 337 7.46 11.75 9.95
C LEU A 337 6.43 12.14 11.02
N SER A 338 6.73 11.97 12.30
CA SER A 338 5.84 12.40 13.38
C SER A 338 5.70 13.93 13.44
N TYR A 339 6.73 14.70 13.08
CA TYR A 339 6.66 16.15 12.95
C TYR A 339 5.84 16.60 11.73
N LEU A 340 5.86 15.83 10.64
CA LEU A 340 5.00 16.07 9.48
C LEU A 340 3.53 15.80 9.83
N ALA A 341 3.26 14.73 10.58
CA ALA A 341 1.90 14.36 10.98
C ALA A 341 1.30 15.31 12.04
N VAL A 342 2.11 15.76 13.00
CA VAL A 342 1.70 16.71 14.04
C VAL A 342 2.76 17.80 14.19
N GLN A 343 2.46 18.96 13.62
CA GLN A 343 3.32 20.13 13.68
C GLN A 343 3.39 20.71 15.10
N PRO A 344 4.55 21.28 15.50
CA PRO A 344 4.64 22.05 16.74
C PRO A 344 3.63 23.22 16.77
N PRO A 345 3.17 23.66 17.95
CA PRO A 345 2.34 24.85 18.06
C PRO A 345 3.05 26.06 17.44
N ALA A 346 2.35 26.83 16.59
CA ALA A 346 2.85 28.11 16.15
C ALA A 346 2.93 29.07 17.36
N PRO A 347 3.96 29.93 17.45
CA PRO A 347 3.96 31.00 18.45
C PRO A 347 2.69 31.85 18.24
N GLN A 348 1.95 32.12 19.32
CA GLN A 348 0.89 33.13 19.24
C GLN A 348 1.57 34.50 19.13
N PRO A 349 1.17 35.37 18.20
CA PRO A 349 1.63 36.75 18.22
C PRO A 349 1.15 37.40 19.53
N ASP A 350 2.08 38.05 20.22
CA ASP A 350 1.87 38.78 21.48
C ASP A 350 0.77 39.86 21.37
#